data_AF-A0A1S3Y8W9-F1
#
_entry.id   AF-A0A1S3Y8W9-F1
#
_cell.length_a   1.000
_cell.length_b   1.000
_cell.length_c   1.000
_cell.angle_alpha   90.00
_cell.angle_beta   90.00
_cell.angle_gamma   90.00
#
_symmetry.space_group_name_H-M   'P 1'
#
loop_
_entity.id
_entity.type
_entity.pdbx_description
1 polymer ?
#
loop_
_entity_poly.entity_id
_entity_poly.type
_entity_poly.pdbx_seq_one_letter_code
_entity_poly.pdbx_strand_id
1 'polypeptide(L)'
;MALLADDWKYAAKQFVKAYSRDVIVHCSDSNCSTLTFDGVDIMGTRLAEEVLSVIKQHPHLQKISFVCHSLGGLVSRYAIAKLYEQGSARRACGEEMECSLNGSTNLCVEEVSKRKIAGLEPMNFITCATPHLGCRGHKQAPAFCGLYTLEKVASSSSWLLGRSGRHLFLKDCDEGKPPLLLRMASDSEDLPFM
;
A
#
# COMPACT_ATOMS: atom_id res chain seq x y z
N MET A 1 18.81 -14.62 1.50
CA MET A 1 19.36 -13.35 2.01
C MET A 1 18.17 -12.46 2.36
N ALA A 2 17.87 -12.26 3.64
CA ALA A 2 16.81 -11.34 4.06
C ALA A 2 17.45 -9.95 4.21
N LEU A 3 16.90 -8.93 3.56
CA LEU A 3 17.39 -7.55 3.68
C LEU A 3 17.00 -7.02 5.06
N LEU A 4 18.00 -6.64 5.86
CA LEU A 4 17.80 -6.02 7.18
C LEU A 4 17.44 -4.54 7.01
N ALA A 5 16.89 -3.92 8.06
CA ALA A 5 16.54 -2.50 8.05
C ALA A 5 17.75 -1.60 7.73
N ASP A 6 18.94 -1.99 8.17
CA ASP A 6 20.18 -1.25 7.90
C ASP A 6 20.60 -1.30 6.43
N ASP A 7 20.27 -2.37 5.70
CA ASP A 7 20.55 -2.49 4.27
C ASP A 7 19.74 -1.43 3.48
N TRP A 8 18.48 -1.23 3.85
CA TRP A 8 17.62 -0.21 3.23
C TRP A 8 18.05 1.21 3.59
N LYS A 9 18.52 1.43 4.83
CA LYS A 9 19.13 2.72 5.22
C LYS A 9 20.40 3.01 4.42
N TYR A 10 21.22 1.99 4.17
CA TYR A 10 22.40 2.13 3.32
C TYR A 10 22.00 2.46 1.87
N ALA A 11 21.07 1.70 1.29
CA ALA A 11 20.56 1.95 -0.05
C ALA A 11 20.00 3.38 -0.20
N ALA A 12 19.20 3.84 0.77
CA ALA A 12 18.67 5.20 0.81
C ALA A 12 19.79 6.25 0.81
N LYS A 13 20.81 6.09 1.66
CA LYS A 13 21.97 6.99 1.70
C LYS A 13 22.71 7.04 0.35
N GLN A 14 22.91 5.89 -0.30
CA GLN A 14 23.56 5.85 -1.61
C GLN A 14 22.70 6.53 -2.69
N PHE A 15 21.38 6.37 -2.62
CA PHE A 15 20.45 6.97 -3.59
C PHE A 15 20.45 8.51 -3.47
N VAL A 16 20.40 9.04 -2.24
CA VAL A 16 20.54 10.49 -1.99
C VAL A 16 21.90 11.00 -2.45
N LYS A 17 22.98 10.24 -2.24
CA LYS A 17 24.31 10.63 -2.70
C LYS A 17 24.41 10.70 -4.23
N ALA A 18 23.77 9.79 -4.95
CA ALA A 18 23.77 9.75 -6.41
C ALA A 18 22.86 10.84 -7.02
N TYR A 19 21.75 11.18 -6.37
CA TYR A 19 20.71 12.09 -6.90
C TYR A 19 20.36 13.22 -5.93
N SER A 20 21.38 13.89 -5.38
CA SER A 20 21.24 14.80 -4.23
C SER A 20 20.41 16.06 -4.48
N ARG A 21 20.12 16.40 -5.75
CA ARG A 21 19.34 17.59 -6.12
C ARG A 21 17.91 17.28 -6.55
N ASP A 22 17.65 16.02 -6.93
CA ASP A 22 16.42 15.63 -7.62
C ASP A 22 15.52 14.73 -6.77
N VAL A 23 16.07 14.08 -5.74
CA VAL A 23 15.36 13.07 -4.96
C VAL A 23 15.53 13.30 -3.45
N ILE A 24 14.41 13.18 -2.74
CA ILE A 24 14.36 12.99 -1.29
C ILE A 24 14.00 11.53 -1.04
N VAL A 25 14.74 10.85 -0.16
CA VAL A 25 14.43 9.48 0.25
C VAL A 25 13.95 9.50 1.70
N HIS A 26 12.71 9.05 1.90
CA HIS A 26 12.12 8.86 3.22
C HIS A 26 12.10 7.37 3.58
N CYS A 27 12.83 6.98 4.62
CA CYS A 27 12.72 5.64 5.20
C CYS A 27 11.62 5.66 6.26
N SER A 28 10.49 5.02 5.98
CA SER A 28 9.37 4.94 6.91
C SER A 28 9.75 4.19 8.20
N ASP A 29 9.42 4.77 9.35
CA ASP A 29 9.58 4.16 10.68
C ASP A 29 8.23 4.03 11.43
N SER A 30 7.11 4.31 10.76
CA SER A 30 5.75 4.29 11.35
C SER A 30 5.27 2.92 11.84
N ASN A 31 5.96 1.84 11.44
CA ASN A 31 5.59 0.46 11.78
C ASN A 31 6.81 -0.36 12.25
N CYS A 32 7.54 0.14 13.24
CA CYS A 32 8.71 -0.55 13.80
C CYS A 32 8.34 -1.52 14.95
N SER A 33 9.21 -2.50 15.20
CA SER A 33 9.08 -3.44 16.33
C SER A 33 7.72 -4.15 16.35
N THR A 34 7.03 -4.19 17.50
CA THR A 34 5.75 -4.89 17.68
C THR A 34 4.60 -4.28 16.87
N LEU A 35 4.75 -3.04 16.38
CA LEU A 35 3.73 -2.40 15.54
C LEU A 35 3.51 -3.15 14.22
N THR A 36 4.48 -3.98 13.79
CA THR A 36 4.32 -4.83 12.60
C THR A 36 3.23 -5.90 12.74
N PHE A 37 2.70 -6.11 13.95
CA PHE A 37 1.67 -7.11 14.24
C PHE A 37 0.24 -6.54 14.23
N ASP A 38 0.07 -5.23 14.04
CA ASP A 38 -1.23 -4.53 14.17
C ASP A 38 -2.19 -4.73 12.98
N GLY A 39 -1.74 -5.38 11.91
CA GLY A 39 -2.52 -5.60 10.70
C GLY A 39 -2.21 -4.59 9.59
N VAL A 40 -2.35 -5.07 8.35
CA VAL A 40 -2.02 -4.31 7.12
C VAL A 40 -2.81 -3.00 7.01
N ASP A 41 -4.06 -2.98 7.46
CA ASP A 41 -4.94 -1.82 7.43
C ASP A 41 -4.49 -0.72 8.41
N ILE A 42 -4.17 -1.09 9.65
CA ILE A 42 -3.69 -0.14 10.67
C ILE A 42 -2.32 0.39 10.29
N MET A 43 -1.41 -0.51 9.91
CA MET A 43 -0.07 -0.11 9.45
C MET A 43 -0.14 0.78 8.21
N GLY A 44 -1.04 0.48 7.26
CA GLY A 44 -1.22 1.26 6.05
C GLY A 44 -1.81 2.63 6.33
N THR A 45 -2.71 2.75 7.30
CA THR A 45 -3.23 4.04 7.76
C THR A 45 -2.12 4.91 8.36
N ARG A 46 -1.28 4.34 9.25
CA ARG A 46 -0.13 5.06 9.81
C ARG A 46 0.87 5.50 8.75
N LEU A 47 1.15 4.64 7.77
CA LEU A 47 2.03 4.97 6.66
C LEU A 47 1.43 6.12 5.81
N ALA A 48 0.12 6.12 5.56
CA ALA A 48 -0.54 7.20 4.83
C ALA A 48 -0.40 8.55 5.56
N GLU A 49 -0.63 8.57 6.87
CA GLU A 49 -0.43 9.77 7.71
C GLU A 49 1.03 10.26 7.68
N GLU A 50 1.98 9.33 7.75
CA GLU A 50 3.42 9.64 7.64
C GLU A 50 3.76 10.26 6.29
N VAL A 51 3.27 9.69 5.19
CA VAL A 51 3.47 10.25 3.83
C VAL A 51 2.91 11.66 3.73
N LEU A 52 1.71 11.92 4.25
CA LEU A 52 1.12 13.28 4.26
C LEU A 52 1.99 14.26 5.04
N SER A 53 2.55 13.84 6.19
CA SER A 53 3.48 14.67 6.97
C SER A 53 4.74 15.02 6.18
N VAL A 54 5.33 14.04 5.49
CA VAL A 54 6.52 14.25 4.64
C VAL A 54 6.21 15.21 3.48
N ILE A 55 5.08 15.03 2.80
CA ILE A 55 4.66 15.91 1.70
C ILE A 55 4.47 17.35 2.21
N LYS A 56 3.83 17.52 3.37
CA LYS A 56 3.61 18.84 3.98
C LYS A 56 4.94 19.55 4.31
N GLN A 57 5.97 18.80 4.70
CA GLN A 57 7.31 19.34 4.98
C GLN A 57 8.08 19.69 3.69
N HIS A 58 7.68 19.12 2.55
CA HIS A 58 8.35 19.29 1.26
C HIS A 58 7.35 19.72 0.16
N PRO A 59 6.82 20.96 0.21
CA PRO A 59 5.77 21.43 -0.70
C PRO A 59 6.18 21.50 -2.19
N HIS A 60 7.47 21.37 -2.49
CA HIS A 60 8.00 21.36 -3.85
C HIS A 60 7.99 19.98 -4.51
N LEU A 61 7.63 18.92 -3.79
CA LEU A 61 7.53 17.58 -4.36
C LEU A 61 6.45 17.55 -5.45
N GLN A 62 6.76 16.89 -6.57
CA GLN A 62 5.83 16.74 -7.70
C GLN A 62 5.46 15.28 -7.95
N LYS A 63 6.33 14.36 -7.52
CA LYS A 63 6.32 12.95 -7.88
C LYS A 63 6.57 12.09 -6.65
N ILE A 64 5.97 10.91 -6.62
CA ILE A 64 6.15 9.94 -5.54
C ILE A 64 6.45 8.54 -6.10
N SER A 65 7.36 7.83 -5.44
CA SER A 65 7.65 6.42 -5.68
C SER A 65 7.68 5.68 -4.36
N PHE A 66 7.25 4.42 -4.38
CA PHE A 66 7.30 3.52 -3.23
C PHE A 66 8.22 2.35 -3.53
N VAL A 67 9.13 2.06 -2.61
CA VAL A 67 10.03 0.90 -2.66
C VAL A 67 9.83 0.11 -1.37
N CYS A 68 9.36 -1.13 -1.49
CA CYS A 68 8.84 -1.88 -0.37
C CYS A 68 9.42 -3.29 -0.31
N HIS A 69 9.57 -3.82 0.90
CA HIS A 69 10.04 -5.18 1.11
C HIS A 69 9.07 -5.97 1.99
N SER A 70 8.82 -7.23 1.63
CA SER A 70 8.01 -8.17 2.40
C SER A 70 6.63 -7.55 2.74
N LEU A 71 6.23 -7.58 4.01
CA LEU A 71 4.98 -7.01 4.51
C LEU A 71 4.79 -5.54 4.14
N GLY A 72 5.87 -4.76 4.00
CA GLY A 72 5.83 -3.35 3.64
C GLY A 72 5.16 -3.07 2.29
N GLY A 73 5.18 -4.02 1.34
CA GLY A 73 4.48 -3.86 0.06
C GLY A 73 2.96 -3.92 0.21
N LEU A 74 2.44 -4.77 1.10
CA LEU A 74 1.02 -4.81 1.43
C LEU A 74 0.60 -3.53 2.15
N VAL A 75 1.37 -3.12 3.16
CA VAL A 75 1.16 -1.87 3.91
C VAL A 75 1.12 -0.66 2.97
N SER A 76 2.08 -0.59 2.03
CA SER A 76 2.15 0.51 1.06
C SER A 76 0.98 0.50 0.08
N ARG A 77 0.53 -0.68 -0.37
CA ARG A 77 -0.67 -0.79 -1.22
C ARG A 77 -1.91 -0.24 -0.51
N TYR A 78 -2.10 -0.59 0.75
CA TYR A 78 -3.19 -0.04 1.58
C TYR A 78 -3.06 1.48 1.75
N ALA A 79 -1.86 1.98 2.05
CA ALA A 79 -1.59 3.41 2.17
C ALA A 79 -1.88 4.17 0.86
N ILE A 80 -1.46 3.63 -0.28
CA ILE A 80 -1.73 4.22 -1.60
C ILE A 80 -3.23 4.31 -1.83
N ALA A 81 -4.00 3.25 -1.56
CA ALA A 81 -5.46 3.28 -1.70
C ALA A 81 -6.11 4.38 -0.86
N LYS A 82 -5.58 4.65 0.35
CA LYS A 82 -6.03 5.74 1.23
C LYS A 82 -5.65 7.14 0.74
N LEU A 83 -4.51 7.27 0.09
CA LEU A 83 -3.96 8.54 -0.41
C LEU A 83 -4.40 8.85 -1.85
N TYR A 84 -5.03 7.90 -2.52
CA TYR A 84 -5.35 8.02 -3.92
C TYR A 84 -6.54 8.97 -4.13
N GLU A 85 -6.30 10.03 -4.89
CA GLU A 85 -7.29 11.03 -5.24
C GLU A 85 -7.83 10.70 -6.63
N GLN A 86 -9.07 10.20 -6.68
CA GLN A 86 -9.83 10.19 -7.92
C GLN A 86 -10.31 11.62 -8.17
N GLY A 87 -9.82 12.26 -9.23
CA GLY A 87 -10.18 13.63 -9.58
C GLY A 87 -11.69 13.83 -9.50
N SER A 88 -12.12 14.73 -8.61
CA SER A 88 -13.42 15.42 -8.60
C SER A 88 -14.70 14.67 -8.98
N ALA A 89 -14.81 13.35 -8.87
CA ALA A 89 -16.08 12.63 -9.11
C ALA A 89 -16.97 12.52 -7.87
N ARG A 90 -16.59 13.14 -6.73
CA ARG A 90 -17.32 13.05 -5.45
C ARG A 90 -17.75 14.39 -4.84
N ARG A 91 -17.89 15.45 -5.64
CA ARG A 91 -18.60 16.67 -5.21
C ARG A 91 -19.70 17.05 -6.20
N ALA A 92 -20.79 16.29 -6.17
CA ALA A 92 -22.18 16.74 -6.38
C ALA A 92 -23.09 15.51 -6.48
N CYS A 93 -23.27 14.76 -5.40
CA CYS A 93 -24.44 13.90 -5.26
C CYS A 93 -25.26 14.48 -4.12
N GLY A 94 -26.00 15.52 -4.45
CA GLY A 94 -26.78 16.31 -3.53
C GLY A 94 -27.27 17.57 -4.23
N GLU A 95 -28.11 17.39 -5.24
CA GLU A 95 -29.25 18.25 -5.59
C GLU A 95 -29.90 17.70 -6.86
N GLU A 96 -31.16 17.29 -6.72
CA GLU A 96 -32.05 16.95 -7.82
C GLU A 96 -32.40 18.24 -8.57
N MET A 97 -32.03 18.36 -9.86
CA MET A 97 -32.77 19.21 -10.78
C MET A 97 -32.55 18.79 -12.24
N GLU A 98 -33.66 18.42 -12.86
CA GLU A 98 -33.85 18.17 -14.29
C GLU A 98 -33.62 19.46 -15.10
N CYS A 99 -32.96 19.39 -16.27
CA CYS A 99 -33.35 20.08 -17.52
C CYS A 99 -32.27 20.02 -18.63
N SER A 100 -32.72 19.52 -19.80
CA SER A 100 -32.40 19.94 -21.17
C SER A 100 -31.00 19.74 -21.78
N LEU A 101 -30.99 18.83 -22.76
CA LEU A 101 -30.01 18.70 -23.84
C LEU A 101 -29.86 20.00 -24.64
N ASN A 102 -28.64 20.58 -24.67
CA ASN A 102 -28.06 21.20 -25.87
C ASN A 102 -26.61 21.66 -25.62
N GLY A 103 -25.73 21.40 -26.58
CA GLY A 103 -24.53 22.23 -26.79
C GLY A 103 -23.19 21.53 -26.61
N SER A 104 -22.63 21.11 -27.75
CA SER A 104 -21.21 20.84 -27.98
C SER A 104 -20.26 21.81 -27.28
N THR A 105 -19.24 21.29 -26.57
CA THR A 105 -17.79 21.54 -26.78
C THR A 105 -16.99 21.11 -25.53
N ASN A 106 -15.91 20.34 -25.73
CA ASN A 106 -14.80 20.09 -24.78
C ASN A 106 -14.84 18.92 -23.77
N LEU A 107 -15.77 17.96 -23.87
CA LEU A 107 -15.86 16.82 -22.93
C LEU A 107 -14.70 15.79 -22.98
N CYS A 108 -13.74 15.93 -23.90
CA CYS A 108 -12.78 14.86 -24.21
C CYS A 108 -11.35 15.10 -23.69
N VAL A 109 -11.05 16.28 -23.14
CA VAL A 109 -9.65 16.69 -22.81
C VAL A 109 -9.45 16.96 -21.31
N GLU A 110 -10.52 17.16 -20.53
CA GLU A 110 -10.46 17.40 -19.08
C GLU A 110 -10.58 16.11 -18.22
N GLU A 111 -11.02 15.00 -18.82
CA GLU A 111 -11.29 13.70 -18.15
C GLU A 111 -10.04 12.87 -17.81
N VAL A 112 -8.84 13.40 -18.04
CA VAL A 112 -7.60 12.81 -17.52
C VAL A 112 -6.85 13.84 -16.68
N SER A 113 -7.56 14.38 -15.68
CA SER A 113 -6.87 14.82 -14.46
C SER A 113 -6.07 13.62 -13.94
N LYS A 114 -4.78 13.54 -14.30
CA LYS A 114 -3.88 12.43 -13.95
C LYS A 114 -4.08 12.07 -12.49
N ARG A 115 -4.66 10.90 -12.24
CA ARG A 115 -4.85 10.32 -10.91
C ARG A 115 -3.60 10.52 -10.04
N LYS A 116 -3.78 11.11 -8.86
CA LYS A 116 -2.71 11.53 -7.95
C LYS A 116 -2.69 10.69 -6.68
N ILE A 117 -1.55 10.64 -6.02
CA ILE A 117 -1.38 10.11 -4.67
C ILE A 117 -1.03 11.31 -3.78
N ALA A 118 -1.98 11.74 -2.95
CA ALA A 118 -1.87 12.95 -2.12
C ALA A 118 -1.36 14.17 -2.92
N GLY A 119 -1.99 14.46 -4.05
CA GLY A 119 -1.59 15.53 -4.97
C GLY A 119 -0.34 15.27 -5.83
N LEU A 120 0.46 14.22 -5.56
CA LEU A 120 1.69 13.91 -6.30
C LEU A 120 1.45 12.97 -7.48
N GLU A 121 2.22 13.15 -8.55
CA GLU A 121 2.23 12.23 -9.70
C GLU A 121 2.86 10.89 -9.31
N PRO A 122 2.14 9.76 -9.41
CA PRO A 122 2.71 8.45 -9.16
C PRO A 122 3.76 8.11 -10.22
N MET A 123 4.93 7.60 -9.79
CA MET A 123 6.02 7.22 -10.69
C MET A 123 6.31 5.72 -10.67
N ASN A 124 6.72 5.17 -9.53
CA ASN A 124 7.09 3.75 -9.40
C ASN A 124 6.49 3.12 -8.15
N PHE A 125 6.01 1.90 -8.27
CA PHE A 125 5.65 1.04 -7.14
C PHE A 125 6.46 -0.26 -7.25
N ILE A 126 7.51 -0.38 -6.43
CA ILE A 126 8.46 -1.49 -6.47
C ILE A 126 8.31 -2.29 -5.18
N THR A 127 8.11 -3.60 -5.31
CA THR A 127 8.01 -4.50 -4.16
C THR A 127 8.95 -5.69 -4.32
N CYS A 128 9.60 -6.10 -3.23
CA CYS A 128 10.49 -7.24 -3.19
C CYS A 128 10.03 -8.24 -2.13
N ALA A 129 9.87 -9.51 -2.50
CA ALA A 129 9.44 -10.60 -1.60
C ALA A 129 8.10 -10.32 -0.87
N THR A 130 7.21 -9.51 -1.46
CA THR A 130 5.91 -9.17 -0.86
C THR A 130 4.87 -10.26 -1.16
N PRO A 131 4.21 -10.83 -0.13
CA PRO A 131 3.18 -11.84 -0.32
C PRO A 131 1.83 -11.19 -0.69
N HIS A 132 1.72 -10.66 -1.92
CA HIS A 132 0.55 -9.89 -2.37
C HIS A 132 -0.79 -10.64 -2.26
N LEU A 133 -0.78 -11.97 -2.37
CA LEU A 133 -1.96 -12.83 -2.25
C LEU A 133 -1.99 -13.63 -0.94
N GLY A 134 -1.20 -13.19 0.04
CA GLY A 134 -0.96 -13.93 1.27
C GLY A 134 0.01 -15.10 1.10
N CYS A 135 0.24 -15.81 2.19
CA CYS A 135 1.10 -16.98 2.28
C CYS A 135 0.25 -18.18 2.64
N ARG A 136 -0.22 -18.94 1.67
CA ARG A 136 -0.86 -20.23 1.95
C ARG A 136 0.22 -21.30 1.95
N GLY A 137 0.52 -21.88 3.11
CA GLY A 137 1.50 -22.95 3.23
C GLY A 137 1.12 -24.11 2.31
N HIS A 138 1.87 -24.30 1.23
CA HIS A 138 1.64 -25.37 0.26
C HIS A 138 2.94 -26.10 -0.06
N LYS A 139 3.60 -26.67 0.97
CA LYS A 139 4.73 -27.60 0.81
C LYS A 139 5.90 -27.10 -0.06
N GLN A 140 6.02 -25.79 -0.27
CA GLN A 140 6.90 -25.19 -1.29
C GLN A 140 7.89 -24.16 -0.71
N ALA A 141 8.12 -24.12 0.61
CA ALA A 141 9.22 -23.34 1.17
C ALA A 141 10.41 -24.27 1.54
N PRO A 142 11.33 -24.57 0.60
CA PRO A 142 12.57 -25.28 0.91
C PRO A 142 13.51 -24.45 1.81
N ALA A 143 13.15 -23.20 2.14
CA ALA A 143 13.88 -22.36 3.08
C ALA A 143 13.73 -22.78 4.56
N PHE A 144 12.74 -23.62 4.91
CA PHE A 144 12.57 -24.19 6.26
C PHE A 144 13.05 -25.64 6.38
N CYS A 145 14.08 -26.03 5.61
CA CYS A 145 14.80 -27.31 5.78
C CYS A 145 13.89 -28.54 5.95
N GLY A 146 12.79 -28.64 5.20
CA GLY A 146 11.97 -29.85 5.14
C GLY A 146 11.19 -30.22 6.42
N LEU A 147 11.08 -29.35 7.44
CA LEU A 147 10.20 -29.62 8.59
C LEU A 147 8.76 -29.15 8.30
N TYR A 148 7.97 -30.05 7.69
CA TYR A 148 6.52 -29.93 7.45
C TYR A 148 5.72 -29.45 8.69
N THR A 149 6.20 -29.77 9.90
CA THR A 149 5.59 -29.36 11.17
C THR A 149 5.63 -27.85 11.38
N LEU A 150 6.68 -27.15 10.94
CA LEU A 150 6.85 -25.71 11.17
C LEU A 150 5.96 -24.85 10.27
N GLU A 151 5.68 -25.28 9.03
CA GLU A 151 4.73 -24.57 8.14
C GLU A 151 3.28 -24.71 8.63
N LYS A 152 2.92 -25.90 9.11
CA LYS A 152 1.61 -26.15 9.71
C LYS A 152 1.49 -25.38 11.02
N VAL A 153 2.56 -25.28 11.81
CA VAL A 153 2.60 -24.46 13.02
C VAL A 153 2.54 -22.98 12.67
N ALA A 154 3.29 -22.44 11.70
CA ALA A 154 3.24 -21.01 11.34
C ALA A 154 1.85 -20.59 10.85
N SER A 155 1.21 -21.41 10.01
CA SER A 155 -0.17 -21.19 9.57
C SER A 155 -1.17 -21.35 10.73
N SER A 156 -1.00 -22.33 11.63
CA SER A 156 -1.85 -22.53 12.82
C SER A 156 -1.58 -21.50 13.93
N SER A 157 -0.40 -20.88 13.92
CA SER A 157 0.10 -19.90 14.90
C SER A 157 0.09 -18.50 14.33
N SER A 158 -0.81 -18.22 13.37
CA SER A 158 -1.02 -16.86 12.85
C SER A 158 -1.30 -15.85 13.97
N TRP A 159 -1.78 -16.33 15.13
CA TRP A 159 -1.95 -15.54 16.35
C TRP A 159 -0.62 -14.98 16.90
N LEU A 160 0.51 -15.69 16.76
CA LEU A 160 1.84 -15.24 17.19
C LEU A 160 2.34 -14.05 16.36
N LEU A 161 1.85 -13.91 15.13
CA LEU A 161 2.10 -12.76 14.26
C LEU A 161 0.98 -11.71 14.35
N GLY A 162 0.18 -11.77 15.41
CA GLY A 162 -0.92 -10.84 15.68
C GLY A 162 -1.95 -10.78 14.56
N ARG A 163 -2.45 -9.57 14.29
CA ARG A 163 -3.44 -9.32 13.24
C ARG A 163 -2.84 -9.40 11.84
N SER A 164 -1.58 -8.97 11.68
CA SER A 164 -0.83 -9.11 10.42
C SER A 164 -0.73 -10.57 9.97
N GLY A 165 -0.50 -11.50 10.90
CA GLY A 165 -0.54 -12.93 10.62
C GLY A 165 -1.89 -13.39 10.08
N ARG A 166 -3.00 -12.95 10.70
CA ARG A 166 -4.34 -13.31 10.20
C ARG A 166 -4.56 -12.84 8.76
N HIS A 167 -4.15 -11.61 8.43
CA HIS A 167 -4.24 -11.07 7.07
C HIS A 167 -3.37 -11.88 6.08
N LEU A 168 -2.11 -12.15 6.44
CA LEU A 168 -1.18 -12.92 5.60
C LEU A 168 -1.68 -14.33 5.28
N PHE A 169 -2.35 -14.99 6.23
CA PHE A 169 -2.88 -16.34 6.04
C PHE A 169 -4.33 -16.38 5.56
N LEU A 170 -4.93 -15.23 5.20
CA LEU A 170 -6.32 -15.11 4.75
C LEU A 170 -7.33 -15.66 5.78
N LYS A 171 -7.09 -15.40 7.06
CA LYS A 171 -7.89 -15.88 8.21
C LYS A 171 -8.73 -14.77 8.86
N ASP A 172 -8.74 -13.59 8.27
CA ASP A 172 -9.42 -12.37 8.70
C ASP A 172 -10.77 -12.20 7.99
N CYS A 173 -11.63 -13.21 8.11
CA CYS A 173 -12.99 -13.14 7.59
C CYS A 173 -13.84 -12.27 8.52
N ASP A 174 -14.04 -11.00 8.16
CA ASP A 174 -14.89 -10.06 8.89
C ASP A 174 -16.31 -10.06 8.30
N GLU A 175 -17.32 -10.31 9.13
CA GLU A 175 -18.77 -10.11 8.89
C GLU A 175 -19.24 -10.13 7.41
N GLY A 176 -19.03 -11.27 6.73
CA GLY A 176 -19.51 -11.50 5.37
C GLY A 176 -18.65 -10.89 4.24
N LYS A 177 -17.55 -10.21 4.56
CA LYS A 177 -16.57 -9.71 3.59
C LYS A 177 -15.43 -10.72 3.37
N PRO A 178 -14.87 -10.80 2.16
CA PRO A 178 -13.67 -11.61 1.92
C PRO A 178 -12.46 -11.07 2.70
N PRO A 179 -11.43 -11.91 2.97
CA PRO A 179 -10.19 -11.51 3.62
C PRO A 179 -9.58 -10.24 3.02
N LEU A 180 -8.93 -9.41 3.84
CA LEU A 180 -8.42 -8.11 3.41
C LEU A 180 -7.48 -8.23 2.20
N LEU A 181 -6.56 -9.20 2.19
CA LEU A 181 -5.62 -9.33 1.08
C LEU A 181 -6.28 -9.75 -0.24
N LEU A 182 -7.42 -10.46 -0.16
CA LEU A 182 -8.18 -10.81 -1.36
C LEU A 182 -8.94 -9.61 -1.89
N ARG A 183 -9.45 -8.76 -0.99
CA ARG A 183 -10.00 -7.45 -1.36
C ARG A 183 -8.91 -6.66 -2.07
N MET A 184 -7.73 -6.58 -1.45
CA MET A 184 -6.50 -5.96 -1.95
C MET A 184 -6.01 -6.46 -3.30
N ALA A 185 -6.56 -7.53 -3.86
CA ALA A 185 -6.19 -8.03 -5.17
C ALA A 185 -7.06 -7.47 -6.30
N SER A 186 -8.20 -6.86 -5.98
CA SER A 186 -9.24 -6.51 -6.95
C SER A 186 -9.71 -5.07 -6.72
N ASP A 187 -9.75 -4.27 -7.78
CA ASP A 187 -10.30 -2.92 -7.69
C ASP A 187 -11.75 -2.98 -7.18
N SER A 188 -12.01 -2.27 -6.08
CA SER A 188 -13.33 -2.15 -5.46
C SER A 188 -13.84 -0.72 -5.56
N GLU A 189 -15.15 -0.54 -5.66
CA GLU A 189 -15.80 0.77 -5.81
C GLU A 189 -15.49 1.74 -4.64
N ASP A 190 -15.15 1.22 -3.46
CA ASP A 190 -14.93 2.03 -2.25
C ASP A 190 -13.49 2.55 -2.09
N LEU A 191 -12.48 1.80 -2.56
CA LEU A 191 -11.08 2.21 -2.62
C LEU A 191 -10.39 1.55 -3.83
N PRO A 192 -9.84 2.33 -4.79
CA PRO A 192 -9.10 1.79 -5.92
C PRO A 192 -7.74 1.21 -5.46
N PHE A 193 -7.25 0.16 -6.14
CA PHE A 193 -6.03 -0.61 -5.78
C PHE A 193 -6.06 -1.27 -4.40
N MET A 194 -7.23 -1.27 -3.77
CA MET A 194 -7.54 -1.99 -2.54
C MET A 194 -8.07 -3.36 -2.87
#